data_AF-A0A662A163-F1
#
_entry.id   AF-A0A662A163-F1
#
_cell.length_a   1.000
_cell.length_b   1.000
_cell.length_c   1.000
_cell.angle_alpha   90.00
_cell.angle_beta   90.00
_cell.angle_gamma   90.00
#
_symmetry.space_group_name_H-M   'P 1'
#
loop_
_entity.id
_entity.type
_entity.pdbx_description
1 polymer ?
#
loop_
_entity_poly.entity_id
_entity_poly.type
_entity_poly.pdbx_seq_one_letter_code
_entity_poly.pdbx_strand_id
1 'polypeptide(L)'
;MKSLHILLVNNNKLPVSKYGGTDRVVWALGKELAGIGHRVSFLAGAGSVSDFAQVKVLNPNQPLADQIPEDVDLVHSFIDIREELSKPFIFTQEGNSMQDRDFHINTCFVSRNHASRYGSERF
;
A
#
# COMPACT_ATOMS: atom_id res chain seq x y z
N MET A 1 18.16 13.04 2.64
CA MET A 1 16.79 12.91 2.09
C MET A 1 15.82 13.46 3.14
N LYS A 2 14.72 14.12 2.77
CA LYS A 2 13.72 14.55 3.76
C LYS A 2 13.01 13.29 4.29
N SER A 3 12.91 13.15 5.62
CA SER A 3 12.12 12.08 6.22
C SER A 3 10.63 12.34 5.95
N LEU A 4 9.89 11.26 5.66
CA LEU A 4 8.45 11.28 5.38
C LEU A 4 7.77 10.28 6.30
N HIS A 5 6.51 10.52 6.62
CA HIS A 5 5.61 9.52 7.19
C HIS A 5 4.82 8.83 6.08
N ILE A 6 5.13 7.56 5.86
CA ILE A 6 4.55 6.74 4.79
C ILE A 6 3.60 5.71 5.39
N LEU A 7 2.34 5.73 4.95
CA LEU A 7 1.33 4.75 5.31
C LEU A 7 1.27 3.63 4.25
N LEU A 8 1.59 2.41 4.65
CA LEU A 8 1.47 1.22 3.82
C LEU A 8 0.14 0.51 4.09
N VAL A 9 -0.71 0.38 3.07
CA VAL A 9 -2.06 -0.20 3.22
C VAL A 9 -2.11 -1.59 2.61
N ASN A 10 -2.55 -2.58 3.40
CA ASN A 10 -2.68 -3.98 2.99
C ASN A 10 -3.87 -4.67 3.67
N ASN A 11 -4.60 -5.55 2.98
CA ASN A 11 -5.77 -6.21 3.57
C ASN A 11 -5.43 -7.32 4.55
N ASN A 12 -4.29 -8.00 4.38
CA ASN A 12 -3.97 -9.17 5.19
C ASN A 12 -3.13 -8.82 6.43
N LYS A 13 -3.04 -9.80 7.32
CA LYS A 13 -2.16 -9.76 8.48
C LYS A 13 -0.69 -9.71 8.07
N LEU A 14 0.07 -8.79 8.66
CA LEU A 14 1.50 -8.61 8.51
C LEU A 14 2.25 -8.88 9.83
N PRO A 15 3.40 -9.57 9.83
CA PRO A 15 3.93 -10.33 8.69
C PRO A 15 3.06 -11.56 8.40
N VAL A 16 3.06 -11.99 7.13
CA VAL A 16 2.37 -13.21 6.72
C VAL A 16 3.24 -14.44 7.04
N SER A 17 2.62 -15.51 7.57
CA SER A 17 3.33 -16.76 7.90
C SER A 17 3.28 -17.80 6.77
N LYS A 18 2.25 -17.73 5.92
CA LYS A 18 1.99 -18.71 4.84
C LYS A 18 2.05 -18.03 3.46
N TYR A 19 1.09 -18.34 2.60
CA TYR A 19 0.89 -17.69 1.31
C TYR A 19 0.62 -16.20 1.49
N GLY A 20 1.24 -15.37 0.65
CA GLY A 20 1.13 -13.91 0.70
C GLY A 20 2.29 -13.23 0.00
N GLY A 21 2.28 -13.21 -1.33
CA GLY A 21 3.33 -12.55 -2.13
C GLY A 21 3.38 -11.05 -1.88
N THR A 22 2.26 -10.37 -2.14
CA THR A 22 2.07 -8.95 -1.84
C THR A 22 2.40 -8.61 -0.39
N ASP A 23 1.94 -9.42 0.56
CA ASP A 23 2.17 -9.19 1.99
C ASP A 23 3.67 -9.15 2.34
N ARG A 24 4.48 -10.00 1.69
CA ARG A 24 5.94 -10.01 1.86
C ARG A 24 6.59 -8.81 1.21
N VAL A 25 6.10 -8.36 0.05
CA VAL A 25 6.56 -7.12 -0.60
C VAL A 25 6.29 -5.92 0.30
N VAL A 26 5.06 -5.78 0.80
CA VAL A 26 4.66 -4.69 1.71
C VAL A 26 5.52 -4.68 2.97
N TRP A 27 5.75 -5.85 3.57
CA TRP A 27 6.58 -5.97 4.76
C TRP A 27 8.04 -5.57 4.51
N ALA A 28 8.65 -6.09 3.43
CA ALA A 28 10.02 -5.78 3.07
C ALA A 28 10.18 -4.29 2.75
N LEU A 29 9.25 -3.72 1.97
CA LEU A 29 9.24 -2.29 1.65
C LEU A 29 9.18 -1.43 2.91
N GLY A 30 8.26 -1.74 3.84
CA GLY A 30 8.15 -1.00 5.10
C GLY A 30 9.42 -1.07 5.93
N LYS A 31 10.07 -2.25 5.98
CA LYS A 31 11.32 -2.44 6.71
C LYS A 31 12.46 -1.60 6.11
N GLU A 32 12.62 -1.62 4.79
CA GLU A 32 13.68 -0.86 4.12
C GLU A 32 13.44 0.65 4.19
N LEU A 33 12.19 1.11 4.02
CA LEU A 33 11.82 2.53 4.19
C LEU A 33 12.13 3.03 5.60
N ALA A 34 11.80 2.25 6.62
CA ALA A 34 12.17 2.54 8.00
C ALA A 34 13.70 2.57 8.19
N GLY A 35 14.40 1.60 7.60
CA GLY A 35 15.85 1.48 7.65
C GLY A 35 16.60 2.68 7.06
N ILE A 36 16.05 3.33 6.04
CA ILE A 36 16.61 4.55 5.43
C ILE A 36 16.11 5.85 6.08
N GLY A 37 15.35 5.77 7.18
CA GLY A 37 14.99 6.91 8.03
C GLY A 37 13.62 7.54 7.75
N HIS A 38 12.73 6.90 6.99
CA HIS A 38 11.32 7.28 6.94
C HIS A 38 10.57 6.77 8.17
N ARG A 39 9.52 7.49 8.60
CA ARG A 39 8.56 6.96 9.55
C ARG A 39 7.56 6.10 8.78
N VAL A 40 7.36 4.86 9.20
CA VAL A 40 6.43 3.94 8.55
C VAL A 40 5.28 3.59 9.48
N SER A 41 4.07 3.58 8.93
CA SER A 41 2.91 2.99 9.57
C SER A 41 2.23 2.00 8.61
N PHE A 42 1.65 0.94 9.16
CA PHE A 42 0.83 -0.01 8.44
C PHE A 42 -0.64 0.21 8.78
N LEU A 43 -1.50 0.21 7.77
CA LEU A 43 -2.92 -0.06 7.92
C LEU A 43 -3.18 -1.46 7.36
N ALA A 44 -3.26 -2.45 8.26
CA ALA A 44 -3.15 -3.86 7.91
C ALA A 44 -4.23 -4.72 8.57
N GLY A 45 -4.37 -5.98 8.12
CA GLY A 45 -5.34 -6.92 8.68
C GLY A 45 -5.16 -7.15 10.19
N ALA A 46 -6.25 -7.50 10.88
CA ALA A 46 -6.25 -7.70 12.33
C ALA A 46 -5.18 -8.71 12.80
N GLY A 47 -4.59 -8.42 13.96
CA GLY A 47 -3.51 -9.24 14.54
C GLY A 47 -2.14 -9.05 13.88
N SER A 48 -1.98 -8.03 13.04
CA SER A 48 -0.68 -7.60 12.53
C SER A 48 0.20 -7.06 13.66
N VAL A 49 1.52 -7.31 13.57
CA VAL A 49 2.52 -6.88 14.55
C VAL A 49 3.78 -6.43 13.84
N SER A 50 4.44 -5.38 14.34
CA SER A 50 5.72 -4.89 13.82
C SER A 50 6.59 -4.36 14.94
N ASP A 51 7.90 -4.57 14.81
CA ASP A 51 8.96 -4.07 15.69
C ASP A 51 9.61 -2.78 15.16
N PHE A 52 9.30 -2.36 13.93
CA PHE A 52 9.90 -1.17 13.28
C PHE A 52 8.87 -0.12 12.82
N ALA A 53 7.58 -0.42 12.83
CA ALA A 53 6.53 0.48 12.35
C ALA A 53 5.29 0.46 13.26
N GLN A 54 4.54 1.55 13.27
CA GLN A 54 3.21 1.57 13.91
C GLN A 54 2.23 0.72 13.10
N VAL A 55 1.38 -0.05 13.76
CA VAL A 55 0.34 -0.85 13.10
C VAL A 55 -1.05 -0.37 13.55
N LYS A 56 -1.91 -0.08 12.57
CA LYS A 56 -3.34 0.13 12.74
C LYS A 56 -4.10 -1.00 12.04
N VAL A 57 -5.19 -1.44 12.64
CA VAL A 57 -6.04 -2.46 12.05
C VAL A 57 -6.92 -1.80 10.99
N LEU A 58 -6.85 -2.28 9.75
CA LEU A 58 -7.74 -1.88 8.67
C LEU A 58 -9.16 -2.37 8.97
N ASN A 59 -10.12 -1.45 8.93
CA ASN A 59 -11.54 -1.75 8.99
C ASN A 59 -12.13 -1.72 7.57
N PRO A 60 -12.48 -2.88 6.99
CA PRO A 60 -13.03 -2.93 5.63
C PRO A 60 -14.44 -2.36 5.50
N ASN A 61 -15.11 -2.07 6.62
CA ASN A 61 -16.46 -1.48 6.64
C ASN A 61 -16.44 0.04 6.78
N GLN A 62 -15.25 0.66 6.75
CA GLN A 62 -15.08 2.10 6.77
C GLN A 62 -14.35 2.55 5.49
N PRO A 63 -14.65 3.76 4.99
CA PRO A 63 -13.84 4.39 3.96
C PRO A 63 -12.35 4.37 4.36
N LEU A 64 -11.47 4.14 3.38
CA LEU A 64 -10.03 4.24 3.59
C LEU A 64 -9.64 5.68 3.96
N ALA A 65 -10.26 6.67 3.32
CA ALA A 65 -10.05 8.10 3.56
C ALA A 65 -10.14 8.47 5.05
N ASP A 66 -11.11 7.91 5.77
CA ASP A 66 -11.36 8.18 7.19
C ASP A 66 -10.39 7.45 8.13
N GLN A 67 -9.63 6.49 7.62
CA GLN A 67 -8.69 5.67 8.40
C GLN A 67 -7.25 6.18 8.28
N ILE A 68 -6.97 7.11 7.37
CA ILE A 68 -5.64 7.68 7.15
C ILE A 68 -5.31 8.68 8.27
N PRO A 69 -4.20 8.50 9.01
CA PRO A 69 -3.76 9.47 10.00
C PRO A 69 -3.42 10.83 9.37
N GLU A 70 -3.73 11.92 10.06
CA GLU A 70 -3.51 13.29 9.56
C GLU A 70 -2.04 13.62 9.30
N ASP A 71 -1.12 13.02 10.07
CA ASP A 71 0.31 13.26 9.97
C ASP A 71 1.01 12.40 8.90
N VAL A 72 0.25 11.73 8.02
CA VAL A 72 0.79 10.98 6.88
C VAL A 72 1.11 11.92 5.72
N ASP A 73 2.32 11.81 5.19
CA ASP A 73 2.77 12.56 4.02
C ASP A 73 2.41 11.84 2.70
N LEU A 74 2.41 10.50 2.70
CA LEU A 74 2.15 9.66 1.52
C LEU A 74 1.46 8.35 1.89
N VAL A 75 0.42 7.99 1.15
CA VAL A 75 -0.22 6.66 1.21
C VAL A 75 0.33 5.80 0.07
N HIS A 76 0.87 4.63 0.40
CA HIS A 76 1.23 3.61 -0.59
C HIS A 76 0.34 2.39 -0.38
N SER A 77 -0.66 2.25 -1.25
CA SER A 77 -1.66 1.21 -1.16
C SER A 77 -1.33 0.00 -2.02
N PHE A 78 -1.60 -1.18 -1.47
CA PHE A 78 -1.57 -2.48 -2.15
C PHE A 78 -2.97 -3.10 -2.24
N ILE A 79 -3.98 -2.29 -1.91
CA ILE A 79 -5.39 -2.59 -2.10
C ILE A 79 -6.00 -1.52 -3.00
N ASP A 80 -7.09 -1.87 -3.67
CA ASP A 80 -7.76 -0.97 -4.60
C ASP A 80 -8.29 0.28 -3.89
N ILE A 81 -8.02 1.47 -4.46
CA ILE A 81 -8.53 2.75 -3.96
C ILE A 81 -9.68 3.16 -4.88
N ARG A 82 -10.91 3.14 -4.36
CA ARG A 82 -12.15 3.42 -5.11
C ARG A 82 -12.81 4.73 -4.74
N GLU A 83 -12.06 5.58 -4.06
CA GLU A 83 -12.53 6.85 -3.51
C GLU A 83 -11.40 7.88 -3.56
N GLU A 84 -11.75 9.15 -3.42
CA GLU A 84 -10.75 10.22 -3.35
C GLU A 84 -10.07 10.22 -1.98
N LEU A 85 -8.74 10.38 -1.98
CA LEU A 85 -7.96 10.51 -0.75
C LEU A 85 -7.48 11.95 -0.60
N SER A 86 -7.53 12.47 0.63
CA SER A 86 -7.05 13.81 0.99
C SER A 86 -5.52 13.91 1.03
N LYS A 87 -4.83 12.77 1.05
CA LYS A 87 -3.37 12.69 1.05
C LYS A 87 -2.86 12.23 -0.32
N PRO A 88 -1.66 12.67 -0.74
CA PRO A 88 -0.99 12.09 -1.89
C PRO A 88 -0.91 10.56 -1.76
N PHE A 89 -1.14 9.86 -2.86
CA PHE A 89 -1.10 8.39 -2.84
C PHE A 89 -0.47 7.80 -4.09
N ILE A 90 0.05 6.60 -3.93
CA ILE A 90 0.46 5.68 -4.98
C ILE A 90 -0.21 4.33 -4.73
N PHE A 91 -0.62 3.67 -5.81
CA PHE A 91 -1.20 2.33 -5.77
C PHE A 91 -0.29 1.36 -6.52
N THR A 92 0.03 0.21 -5.94
CA THR A 92 0.75 -0.85 -6.64
C THR A 92 -0.19 -1.99 -7.00
N GLN A 93 -0.39 -2.19 -8.31
CA GLN A 93 -1.17 -3.31 -8.83
C GLN A 93 -0.26 -4.55 -8.95
N GLU A 94 -0.40 -5.45 -7.97
CA GLU A 94 0.43 -6.64 -7.81
C GLU A 94 0.05 -7.82 -8.73
N GLY A 95 -1.24 -7.93 -9.08
CA GLY A 95 -1.75 -9.01 -9.92
C GLY A 95 -2.61 -8.51 -11.08
N ASN A 96 -3.05 -9.41 -11.96
CA ASN A 96 -3.98 -9.00 -13.01
C ASN A 96 -5.37 -8.69 -12.41
N SER A 97 -5.94 -7.55 -12.80
CA SER A 97 -7.37 -7.28 -12.63
C SER A 97 -8.21 -8.10 -13.61
N MET A 98 -9.28 -8.71 -13.12
CA MET A 98 -10.34 -9.31 -13.93
C MET A 98 -11.43 -8.31 -14.34
N GLN A 99 -11.38 -7.10 -13.81
CA GLN A 99 -12.33 -6.04 -14.12
C GLN A 99 -11.82 -5.23 -15.30
N ASP A 100 -12.71 -5.01 -16.27
CA ASP A 100 -12.53 -4.04 -17.33
C ASP A 100 -12.80 -2.65 -16.75
N ARG A 101 -11.71 -1.97 -16.35
CA ARG A 101 -11.75 -0.65 -15.73
C ARG A 101 -10.48 0.11 -16.04
N ASP A 102 -10.59 1.43 -15.98
CA ASP A 102 -9.44 2.31 -15.97
C ASP A 102 -8.76 2.32 -14.60
N PHE A 103 -7.43 2.43 -14.62
CA PHE A 103 -6.63 2.61 -13.41
C PHE A 103 -6.31 4.08 -13.19
N HIS A 104 -6.27 4.48 -11.92
CA HIS A 104 -5.87 5.83 -11.55
C HIS A 104 -4.44 6.13 -12.03
N ILE A 105 -4.15 7.38 -12.38
CA ILE A 105 -2.83 7.80 -12.90
C ILE A 105 -1.67 7.50 -11.93
N ASN A 106 -1.96 7.41 -10.63
CA ASN A 106 -0.99 7.05 -9.58
C ASN A 106 -0.79 5.52 -9.41
N THR A 107 -1.16 4.72 -10.41
CA THR A 107 -0.96 3.27 -10.38
C THR A 107 0.39 2.88 -10.97
N CYS A 108 1.19 2.14 -10.21
CA CYS A 108 2.39 1.45 -10.67
C CYS A 108 2.11 -0.06 -10.78
N PHE A 109 2.56 -0.68 -11.87
CA PHE A 109 2.41 -2.11 -12.10
C PHE A 109 3.74 -2.83 -11.84
N VAL A 110 3.72 -4.09 -11.42
CA VAL A 110 4.97 -4.82 -11.08
C VAL A 110 5.95 -5.05 -12.24
N SER A 111 5.57 -4.76 -13.48
CA SER A 111 6.48 -4.83 -14.62
C SER A 111 5.94 -4.05 -15.82
N ARG A 112 6.83 -3.73 -16.77
CA ARG A 112 6.45 -3.17 -18.07
C ARG A 112 5.38 -4.00 -18.79
N ASN A 113 5.51 -5.33 -18.79
CA ASN A 113 4.53 -6.19 -19.43
C ASN A 113 3.17 -6.16 -18.72
N HIS A 114 3.17 -6.02 -17.40
CA HIS A 114 1.94 -5.88 -16.64
C HIS A 114 1.28 -4.53 -16.94
N ALA A 115 2.04 -3.43 -16.93
CA ALA A 115 1.55 -2.10 -17.26
C ALA A 115 0.93 -2.04 -18.67
N SER A 116 1.57 -2.65 -19.67
CA SER A 116 1.08 -2.62 -21.05
C SER A 116 -0.24 -3.35 -21.25
N ARG A 117 -0.60 -4.33 -20.40
CA ARG A 117 -1.92 -4.99 -20.44
C ARG A 117 -3.06 -4.02 -20.10
N TYR A 118 -2.73 -2.93 -19.42
CA TYR A 118 -3.67 -1.89 -18.98
C TYR A 118 -3.37 -0.52 -19.62
N GLY A 119 -2.62 -0.50 -20.73
CA GLY A 119 -2.30 0.74 -21.45
C GLY A 119 -1.41 1.72 -20.68
N SER A 120 -0.71 1.28 -19.63
CA SER A 120 0.17 2.12 -18.81
C SER A 120 1.66 1.93 -19.15
N GLU A 121 2.45 2.97 -18.91
CA GLU A 121 3.91 2.95 -18.98
C GLU A 121 4.57 3.01 -17.59
N ARG A 122 3.78 3.06 -16.50
CA ARG A 122 4.28 3.23 -15.13
C ARG A 122 4.47 1.87 -14.45
N PHE A 123 5.69 1.54 -14.05
CA PHE A 123 6.05 0.30 -13.34
C PHE A 123 7.24 0.54 -12.41
#